data_AF-A0A952FBB3-F1
#
_entry.id   AF-A0A952FBB3-F1
#
_cell.length_a   1.000
_cell.length_b   1.000
_cell.length_c   1.000
_cell.angle_alpha   90.00
_cell.angle_beta   90.00
_cell.angle_gamma   90.00
#
_symmetry.space_group_name_H-M   'P 1'
#
loop_
_entity.id
_entity.type
_entity.pdbx_description
1 polymer ?
#
loop_
_entity_poly.entity_id
_entity_poly.type
_entity_poly.pdbx_seq_one_letter_code
_entity_poly.pdbx_strand_id
1 'polypeptide(L)'
;FSVASNEQVSLLSAQGELPRLPALGMPFAMVELRSPDGDVLSVDYGTAAASGAPALSLGRSVLLDELKLTGLKDESAKDESGRQFSCPNCGAAVEVTLAGSKSITCRSCNSIIDLTQGTGAALKHAIQDEPVSPLIALGTVGQLVGAQWQVVGFQHRMGYEPDDPDEQFGWDEYLLYNQKRGFTFLVDAQDGWSLVKPVTGAPAFKPGSDSASYLKTTYRLQSSYRAETSYVAGEFYWQVERGQKTFNRDFASGSALLSQEEAPNEITWSSGSKLDGDLVARAFKLDGKKDLFKREDAKPLSSASGMGCVTIIVIVLLILLFLFLIGRCSSCNPNVENCSSSSSSRSSGGSFGGFSGGGGHK
;
A
#
# COMPACT_ATOMS: atom_id res chain seq x y z
N PHE A 1 26.26 0.27 -4.59
CA PHE A 1 25.27 -0.77 -4.90
C PHE A 1 24.80 -1.40 -3.59
N SER A 2 23.53 -1.76 -3.50
CA SER A 2 22.95 -2.59 -2.45
C SER A 2 22.26 -3.79 -3.09
N VAL A 3 22.29 -4.95 -2.43
CA VAL A 3 21.56 -6.14 -2.89
C VAL A 3 20.07 -5.84 -2.80
N ALA A 4 19.36 -6.03 -3.90
CA ALA A 4 17.90 -5.89 -3.97
C ALA A 4 17.21 -7.22 -4.17
N SER A 5 17.85 -8.21 -4.81
CA SER A 5 17.28 -9.54 -4.98
C SER A 5 18.38 -10.60 -4.98
N ASN A 6 18.11 -11.77 -4.40
CA ASN A 6 18.95 -12.95 -4.44
C ASN A 6 18.07 -14.20 -4.58
N GLU A 7 17.89 -14.65 -5.82
CA GLU A 7 16.91 -15.68 -6.16
C GLU A 7 17.56 -16.92 -6.77
N GLN A 8 16.89 -18.06 -6.61
CA GLN A 8 17.13 -19.23 -7.46
C GLN A 8 16.21 -19.16 -8.67
N VAL A 9 16.82 -19.03 -9.85
CA VAL A 9 16.10 -18.91 -11.12
C VAL A 9 16.45 -20.08 -12.03
N SER A 10 15.64 -20.31 -13.06
CA SER A 10 15.97 -21.29 -14.11
C SER A 10 15.59 -20.74 -15.47
N LEU A 11 16.36 -21.11 -16.50
CA LEU A 11 16.04 -20.74 -17.86
C LEU A 11 14.97 -21.69 -18.40
N LEU A 12 13.75 -21.18 -18.60
CA LEU A 12 12.62 -22.01 -19.06
C LEU A 12 12.60 -22.18 -20.57
N SER A 13 12.96 -21.14 -21.31
CA SER A 13 12.99 -21.16 -22.77
C SER A 13 14.02 -20.16 -23.29
N ALA A 14 14.50 -20.39 -24.51
CA ALA A 14 15.37 -19.47 -25.22
C ALA A 14 15.01 -19.50 -26.71
N GLN A 15 14.96 -18.33 -27.34
CA GLN A 15 14.60 -18.19 -28.75
C GLN A 15 15.60 -17.27 -29.46
N GLY A 16 15.94 -17.60 -30.70
CA GLY A 16 16.84 -16.82 -31.55
C GLY A 16 18.10 -17.59 -31.95
N GLU A 17 19.02 -16.90 -32.63
CA GLU A 17 20.33 -17.44 -32.97
C GLU A 17 21.26 -17.30 -31.76
N LEU A 18 21.43 -18.40 -31.03
CA LEU A 18 22.26 -18.44 -29.83
C LEU A 18 23.60 -19.11 -30.14
N PRO A 19 24.72 -18.57 -29.63
CA PRO A 19 26.04 -19.17 -29.85
C PRO A 19 26.18 -20.57 -29.24
N ARG A 20 25.34 -20.91 -28.26
CA ARG A 20 25.18 -22.24 -27.68
C ARG A 20 23.76 -22.46 -27.19
N LEU A 21 23.29 -23.70 -27.21
CA LEU A 21 22.02 -24.06 -26.56
C LEU A 21 22.22 -24.00 -25.04
N PRO A 22 21.46 -23.16 -24.33
CA PRO A 22 21.57 -23.08 -22.88
C PRO A 22 20.87 -24.28 -22.23
N ALA A 23 21.36 -24.71 -21.07
CA ALA A 23 20.73 -25.77 -20.29
C ALA A 23 19.41 -25.24 -19.70
N LEU A 24 18.28 -25.76 -20.19
CA LEU A 24 16.96 -25.37 -19.71
C LEU A 24 16.63 -26.08 -18.39
N GLY A 25 15.85 -25.43 -17.54
CA GLY A 25 15.31 -25.99 -16.29
C GLY A 25 16.33 -26.22 -15.17
N MET A 26 17.62 -25.97 -15.40
CA MET A 26 18.64 -26.05 -14.36
C MET A 26 18.58 -24.81 -13.46
N PRO A 27 18.43 -24.97 -12.14
CA PRO A 27 18.42 -23.84 -11.22
C PRO A 27 19.82 -23.25 -11.05
N PHE A 28 19.91 -21.92 -10.96
CA PHE A 28 21.12 -21.18 -10.64
C PHE A 28 20.79 -19.91 -9.84
N ALA A 29 21.78 -19.40 -9.10
CA ALA A 29 21.61 -18.15 -8.37
C ALA A 29 21.65 -16.94 -9.32
N MET A 30 20.75 -15.98 -9.13
CA MET A 30 20.81 -14.68 -9.76
C MET A 30 20.66 -13.60 -8.69
N VAL A 31 21.64 -12.70 -8.64
CA VAL A 31 21.67 -11.60 -7.67
C VAL A 31 21.55 -10.28 -8.41
N GLU A 32 20.61 -9.45 -8.00
CA GLU A 32 20.48 -8.09 -8.52
C GLU A 32 20.87 -7.07 -7.46
N LEU A 33 21.70 -6.12 -7.86
CA LEU A 33 22.11 -4.99 -7.05
C LEU A 33 21.67 -3.68 -7.70
N ARG A 34 21.24 -2.73 -6.88
CA ARG A 34 20.80 -1.41 -7.34
C ARG A 34 21.74 -0.31 -6.86
N SER A 35 21.96 0.70 -7.69
CA SER A 35 22.68 1.93 -7.30
C SER A 35 21.70 3.06 -6.94
N PRO A 36 22.14 4.06 -6.16
CA PRO A 36 21.35 5.29 -5.96
C PRO A 36 21.09 6.07 -7.23
N ASP A 37 21.92 5.89 -8.26
CA ASP A 37 21.84 6.58 -9.55
C ASP A 37 20.93 5.86 -10.57
N GLY A 38 20.32 4.73 -10.17
CA GLY A 38 19.37 3.97 -11.00
C GLY A 38 19.97 2.84 -11.83
N ASP A 39 21.25 2.52 -11.63
CA ASP A 39 21.90 1.39 -12.28
C ASP A 39 21.50 0.07 -11.62
N VAL A 40 21.48 -0.98 -12.45
CA VAL A 40 21.19 -2.36 -12.08
C VAL A 40 22.38 -3.20 -12.46
N LEU A 41 23.03 -3.80 -11.46
CA LEU A 41 24.08 -4.79 -11.67
C LEU A 41 23.47 -6.17 -11.42
N SER A 42 23.41 -7.00 -12.46
CA SER A 42 22.97 -8.39 -12.35
C SER A 42 24.19 -9.32 -12.33
N VAL A 43 24.21 -10.25 -11.37
CA VAL A 43 25.21 -11.30 -11.23
C VAL A 43 24.54 -12.63 -11.56
N ASP A 44 24.88 -13.18 -12.71
CA ASP A 44 24.36 -14.45 -13.22
C ASP A 44 25.36 -15.58 -12.93
N TYR A 45 25.03 -16.46 -11.98
CA TYR A 45 25.86 -17.61 -11.63
C TYR A 45 25.65 -18.82 -12.55
N GLY A 46 24.68 -18.79 -13.46
CA GLY A 46 24.44 -19.85 -14.44
C GLY A 46 25.61 -20.01 -15.43
N THR A 47 26.39 -18.95 -15.66
CA THR A 47 27.60 -19.02 -16.50
C THR A 47 28.82 -19.55 -15.75
N ALA A 48 28.81 -19.56 -14.42
CA ALA A 48 29.98 -19.88 -13.61
C ALA A 48 30.44 -21.32 -13.82
N ALA A 49 29.52 -22.26 -14.00
CA ALA A 49 29.85 -23.66 -14.27
C ALA A 49 30.66 -23.84 -15.58
N ALA A 50 30.47 -22.97 -16.57
CA ALA A 50 31.15 -23.05 -17.86
C ALA A 50 32.41 -22.18 -17.96
N SER A 51 32.45 -21.06 -17.23
CA SER A 51 33.50 -20.03 -17.38
C SER A 51 34.39 -19.85 -16.15
N GLY A 52 34.06 -20.49 -15.02
CA GLY A 52 34.75 -20.34 -13.75
C GLY A 52 34.39 -19.07 -12.97
N ALA A 53 33.54 -18.19 -13.51
CA ALA A 53 33.10 -16.95 -12.87
C ALA A 53 31.65 -16.59 -13.26
N PRO A 54 30.89 -15.91 -12.38
CA PRO A 54 29.56 -15.41 -12.74
C PRO A 54 29.68 -14.31 -13.81
N ALA A 55 28.67 -14.22 -14.67
CA ALA A 55 28.54 -13.12 -15.63
C ALA A 55 27.99 -11.89 -14.93
N LEU A 56 28.54 -10.73 -15.25
CA LEU A 56 28.10 -9.43 -14.74
C LEU A 56 27.52 -8.62 -15.90
N SER A 57 26.32 -8.10 -15.71
CA SER A 57 25.71 -7.14 -16.63
C SER A 57 25.29 -5.88 -15.88
N LEU A 58 25.63 -4.73 -16.44
CA LEU A 58 25.23 -3.42 -15.91
C LEU A 58 24.19 -2.80 -16.86
N GLY A 59 23.03 -2.46 -16.32
CA GLY A 59 21.92 -1.87 -17.07
C GLY A 59 21.27 -0.72 -16.32
N ARG A 60 20.32 -0.07 -16.97
CA ARG A 60 19.45 0.96 -16.39
C ARG A 60 18.03 0.79 -16.92
N SER A 61 17.05 1.20 -16.13
CA SER A 61 15.66 1.27 -16.61
C SER A 61 15.48 2.45 -17.54
N VAL A 62 14.67 2.26 -18.59
CA VAL A 62 14.31 3.29 -19.57
C VAL A 62 12.84 3.13 -19.92
N LEU A 63 12.15 4.22 -20.24
CA LEU A 63 10.80 4.15 -20.81
C LEU A 63 10.85 3.65 -22.25
N LEU A 64 9.73 3.10 -22.74
CA LEU A 64 9.61 2.64 -24.13
C LEU A 64 9.95 3.75 -25.13
N ASP A 65 9.49 4.97 -24.87
CA ASP A 65 9.75 6.13 -25.75
C ASP A 65 11.25 6.51 -25.78
N GLU A 66 12.02 6.19 -24.73
CA GLU A 66 13.47 6.47 -24.68
C GLU A 66 14.29 5.50 -25.54
N LEU A 67 13.76 4.31 -25.83
CA LEU A 67 14.41 3.34 -26.71
C LEU A 67 14.49 3.84 -28.15
N LYS A 68 13.69 4.85 -28.52
CA LYS A 68 13.64 5.46 -29.87
C LYS A 68 13.59 4.40 -30.97
N LEU A 69 12.77 3.36 -30.76
CA LEU A 69 12.66 2.24 -31.67
C LEU A 69 12.11 2.72 -33.02
N THR A 70 12.77 2.34 -34.11
CA THR A 70 12.37 2.64 -35.49
C THR A 70 12.19 1.36 -36.28
N GLY A 71 11.30 1.36 -37.28
CA GLY A 71 11.08 0.17 -38.11
C GLY A 71 10.38 -0.98 -37.39
N LEU A 72 9.71 -0.68 -36.26
CA LEU A 72 8.77 -1.61 -35.66
C LEU A 72 7.61 -1.82 -36.62
N LYS A 73 7.09 -3.05 -36.69
CA LYS A 73 5.82 -3.30 -37.35
C LYS A 73 4.74 -2.46 -36.65
N ASP A 74 3.94 -1.73 -37.40
CA ASP A 74 2.70 -1.15 -36.88
C ASP A 74 1.87 -2.26 -36.22
N GLU A 75 1.17 -1.89 -35.13
CA GLU A 75 0.36 -2.75 -34.27
C GLU A 75 0.23 -4.18 -34.82
N SER A 76 1.17 -5.05 -34.45
CA SER A 76 0.78 -6.44 -34.26
C SER A 76 -0.13 -6.41 -33.04
N ALA A 77 -1.39 -6.04 -33.26
CA ALA A 77 -2.48 -6.70 -32.61
C ALA A 77 -2.30 -8.19 -32.97
N LYS A 78 -1.40 -8.86 -32.23
CA LYS A 78 -1.80 -10.15 -31.73
C LYS A 78 -3.18 -9.88 -31.18
N ASP A 79 -4.19 -10.49 -31.76
CA ASP A 79 -5.42 -10.70 -31.04
C ASP A 79 -4.97 -11.27 -29.69
N GLU A 80 -4.88 -10.40 -28.69
CA GLU A 80 -4.86 -10.79 -27.29
C GLU A 80 -6.30 -11.25 -27.02
N SER A 81 -6.77 -12.24 -27.79
CA SER A 81 -7.88 -13.07 -27.39
C SER A 81 -7.41 -13.65 -26.07
N GLY A 82 -7.91 -13.10 -24.98
CA GLY A 82 -7.42 -13.39 -23.64
C GLY A 82 -7.27 -14.89 -23.51
N ARG A 83 -6.12 -15.36 -23.02
CA ARG A 83 -5.89 -16.79 -22.87
C ARG A 83 -6.91 -17.28 -21.86
N GLN A 84 -7.99 -17.88 -22.36
CA GLN A 84 -9.10 -18.31 -21.53
C GLN A 84 -8.86 -19.75 -21.10
N PHE A 85 -9.17 -20.04 -19.85
CA PHE A 85 -9.13 -21.40 -19.31
C PHE A 85 -10.25 -21.58 -18.28
N SER A 86 -10.57 -22.83 -17.95
CA SER A 86 -11.50 -23.15 -16.87
C SER A 86 -10.80 -23.09 -15.53
N CYS A 87 -11.35 -22.32 -14.58
CA CYS A 87 -10.84 -22.24 -13.22
C CYS A 87 -10.62 -23.64 -12.64
N PRO A 88 -9.42 -23.97 -12.14
CA PRO A 88 -9.11 -25.30 -11.62
C PRO A 88 -9.87 -25.65 -10.33
N ASN A 89 -10.49 -24.67 -9.66
CA ASN A 89 -11.30 -24.88 -8.46
C ASN A 89 -12.79 -25.12 -8.78
N CYS A 90 -13.42 -24.22 -9.54
CA CYS A 90 -14.88 -24.22 -9.73
C CYS A 90 -15.35 -24.40 -11.18
N GLY A 91 -14.43 -24.48 -12.15
CA GLY A 91 -14.74 -24.64 -13.57
C GLY A 91 -15.21 -23.39 -14.32
N ALA A 92 -15.44 -22.26 -13.62
CA ALA A 92 -15.82 -21.01 -14.26
C ALA A 92 -14.75 -20.51 -15.24
N ALA A 93 -15.16 -19.87 -16.33
CA ALA A 93 -14.21 -19.35 -17.30
C ALA A 93 -13.39 -18.18 -16.73
N VAL A 94 -12.06 -18.26 -16.90
CA VAL A 94 -11.10 -17.24 -16.48
C VAL A 94 -10.39 -16.73 -17.73
N GLU A 95 -10.49 -15.43 -17.98
CA GLU A 95 -9.86 -14.76 -19.10
C GLU A 95 -8.64 -13.98 -18.60
N VAL A 96 -7.46 -14.27 -19.16
CA VAL A 96 -6.23 -13.52 -18.89
C VAL A 96 -6.12 -12.37 -19.88
N THR A 97 -6.14 -11.14 -19.38
CA THR A 97 -6.10 -9.93 -20.22
C THR A 97 -4.70 -9.35 -20.39
N LEU A 98 -3.77 -9.64 -19.46
CA LEU A 98 -2.39 -9.18 -19.54
C LEU A 98 -1.46 -10.33 -19.90
N ALA A 99 -0.73 -10.20 -21.02
CA ALA A 99 0.23 -11.19 -21.49
C ALA A 99 1.31 -11.58 -20.45
N GLY A 100 1.61 -10.69 -19.51
CA GLY A 100 2.62 -10.86 -18.46
C GLY A 100 2.06 -11.32 -17.10
N SER A 101 0.78 -11.69 -17.01
CA SER A 101 0.18 -12.15 -15.75
C SER A 101 0.85 -13.44 -15.25
N LYS A 102 1.32 -13.40 -14.00
CA LYS A 102 1.84 -14.55 -13.25
C LYS A 102 0.83 -15.04 -12.21
N SER A 103 -0.13 -14.21 -11.82
CA SER A 103 -1.27 -14.61 -11.01
C SER A 103 -2.56 -13.96 -11.51
N ILE A 104 -3.67 -14.68 -11.38
CA ILE A 104 -5.01 -14.17 -11.65
C ILE A 104 -6.01 -14.73 -10.64
N THR A 105 -7.03 -13.96 -10.25
CA THR A 105 -8.11 -14.48 -9.42
C THR A 105 -9.36 -14.84 -10.22
N CYS A 106 -9.98 -15.96 -9.88
CA CYS A 106 -11.27 -16.33 -10.44
C CYS A 106 -12.38 -15.44 -9.84
N ARG A 107 -13.09 -14.69 -10.68
CA ARG A 107 -14.19 -13.81 -10.23
C ARG A 107 -15.39 -14.57 -9.65
N SER A 108 -15.54 -15.86 -9.94
CA SER A 108 -16.67 -16.67 -9.48
C SER A 108 -16.46 -17.31 -8.11
N CYS A 109 -15.23 -17.68 -7.76
CA CYS A 109 -14.94 -18.38 -6.50
C CYS A 109 -13.77 -17.79 -5.71
N ASN A 110 -13.21 -16.67 -6.16
CA ASN A 110 -12.09 -15.94 -5.55
C ASN A 110 -10.76 -16.73 -5.45
N SER A 111 -10.65 -17.90 -6.07
CA SER A 111 -9.39 -18.65 -6.06
C SER A 111 -8.27 -17.87 -6.76
N ILE A 112 -7.09 -17.80 -6.15
CA ILE A 112 -5.85 -17.30 -6.75
C ILE A 112 -5.29 -18.41 -7.61
N ILE A 113 -4.96 -18.13 -8.88
CA ILE A 113 -4.46 -19.10 -9.83
C ILE A 113 -3.04 -18.69 -10.25
N ASP A 114 -2.11 -19.65 -10.16
CA ASP A 114 -0.72 -19.50 -10.57
C ASP A 114 -0.59 -19.70 -12.09
N LEU A 115 -0.09 -18.69 -12.79
CA LEU A 115 0.13 -18.68 -14.23
C LEU A 115 1.62 -18.76 -14.63
N THR A 116 2.53 -18.96 -13.68
CA THR A 116 3.99 -18.97 -13.94
C THR A 116 4.41 -20.06 -14.95
N GLN A 117 3.64 -21.15 -15.03
CA GLN A 117 3.84 -22.25 -15.99
C GLN A 117 2.99 -22.11 -17.27
N GLY A 118 2.25 -21.01 -17.41
CA GLY A 118 1.33 -20.76 -18.51
C GLY A 118 -0.04 -21.42 -18.37
N THR A 119 -1.00 -20.98 -19.17
CA THR A 119 -2.43 -21.38 -19.08
C THR A 119 -2.72 -22.81 -19.58
N GLY A 120 -1.77 -23.45 -20.25
CA GLY A 120 -1.89 -24.83 -20.75
C GLY A 120 -1.30 -25.89 -19.80
N ALA A 121 -0.74 -25.47 -18.68
CA ALA A 121 -0.18 -26.37 -17.67
C ALA A 121 -1.25 -26.83 -16.66
N ALA A 122 -0.86 -27.75 -15.76
CA ALA A 122 -1.66 -28.04 -14.57
C ALA A 122 -1.63 -26.82 -13.63
N LEU A 123 -2.69 -26.02 -13.66
CA LEU A 123 -2.78 -24.78 -12.91
C LEU A 123 -2.99 -25.05 -11.43
N LYS A 124 -2.07 -24.53 -10.62
CA LYS A 124 -2.22 -24.51 -9.16
C LYS A 124 -3.17 -23.38 -8.76
N HIS A 125 -3.87 -23.58 -7.66
CA HIS A 125 -4.72 -22.55 -7.10
C HIS A 125 -4.75 -22.58 -5.57
N ALA A 126 -5.09 -21.45 -4.98
CA ALA A 126 -5.36 -21.30 -3.56
C ALA A 126 -6.75 -20.69 -3.37
N ILE A 127 -7.53 -21.25 -2.43
CA ILE A 127 -8.84 -20.70 -2.06
C ILE A 127 -8.62 -19.50 -1.13
N GLN A 128 -9.45 -18.47 -1.30
CA GLN A 128 -9.50 -17.32 -0.41
C GLN A 128 -10.88 -17.27 0.24
N ASP A 129 -10.88 -17.03 1.55
CA ASP A 129 -12.08 -16.78 2.35
C ASP A 129 -12.16 -15.27 2.65
N GLU A 130 -13.30 -14.81 3.18
CA GLU A 130 -13.50 -13.41 3.59
C GLU A 130 -13.28 -12.39 2.45
N PRO A 131 -14.12 -12.43 1.39
CA PRO A 131 -13.90 -11.59 0.22
C PRO A 131 -14.01 -10.10 0.56
N VAL A 132 -13.01 -9.34 0.14
CA VAL A 132 -12.98 -7.88 0.26
C VAL A 132 -13.47 -7.27 -1.06
N SER A 133 -14.47 -6.38 -0.97
CA SER A 133 -15.01 -5.70 -2.14
C SER A 133 -14.24 -4.40 -2.38
N PRO A 134 -13.50 -4.25 -3.50
CA PRO A 134 -12.74 -3.05 -3.77
C PRO A 134 -13.66 -1.83 -3.98
N LEU A 135 -13.27 -0.67 -3.45
CA LEU A 135 -13.99 0.59 -3.65
C LEU A 135 -14.00 1.00 -5.13
N ILE A 136 -12.89 0.79 -5.82
CA ILE A 136 -12.75 0.97 -7.28
C ILE A 136 -12.74 -0.41 -7.94
N ALA A 137 -13.77 -0.73 -8.71
CA ALA A 137 -13.91 -2.05 -9.31
C ALA A 137 -12.76 -2.38 -10.30
N LEU A 138 -12.34 -3.66 -10.33
CA LEU A 138 -11.42 -4.16 -11.35
C LEU A 138 -11.96 -3.88 -12.77
N GLY A 139 -11.06 -3.54 -13.68
CA GLY A 139 -11.36 -3.14 -15.04
C GLY A 139 -11.75 -1.66 -15.19
N THR A 140 -11.99 -0.92 -14.10
CA THR A 140 -12.30 0.52 -14.17
C THR A 140 -11.13 1.28 -14.76
N VAL A 141 -11.41 2.17 -15.72
CA VAL A 141 -10.42 3.06 -16.32
C VAL A 141 -10.61 4.47 -15.81
N GLY A 142 -9.56 5.06 -15.28
CA GLY A 142 -9.52 6.42 -14.77
C GLY A 142 -8.37 7.25 -15.32
N GLN A 143 -8.40 8.56 -15.11
CA GLN A 143 -7.33 9.47 -15.52
C GLN A 143 -6.58 10.03 -14.30
N LEU A 144 -5.33 9.62 -14.11
CA LEU A 144 -4.45 10.05 -13.02
C LEU A 144 -3.08 10.49 -13.57
N VAL A 145 -2.56 11.60 -13.05
CA VAL A 145 -1.20 12.12 -13.35
C VAL A 145 -0.90 12.18 -14.86
N GLY A 146 -1.87 12.67 -15.62
CA GLY A 146 -1.75 12.88 -17.08
C GLY A 146 -1.75 11.60 -17.92
N ALA A 147 -2.19 10.46 -17.39
CA ALA A 147 -2.35 9.21 -18.14
C ALA A 147 -3.66 8.50 -17.80
N GLN A 148 -4.13 7.66 -18.72
CA GLN A 148 -5.21 6.72 -18.47
C GLN A 148 -4.65 5.47 -17.80
N TRP A 149 -5.33 5.00 -16.77
CA TRP A 149 -4.94 3.84 -15.98
C TRP A 149 -6.12 2.90 -15.81
N GLN A 150 -5.92 1.62 -16.06
CA GLN A 150 -6.90 0.58 -15.77
C GLN A 150 -6.56 -0.10 -14.44
N VAL A 151 -7.55 -0.26 -13.57
CA VAL A 151 -7.40 -1.11 -12.37
C VAL A 151 -7.38 -2.56 -12.82
N VAL A 152 -6.24 -3.24 -12.68
CA VAL A 152 -6.08 -4.64 -13.10
C VAL A 152 -5.96 -5.60 -11.93
N GLY A 153 -5.50 -5.13 -10.79
CA GLY A 153 -5.36 -5.90 -9.56
C GLY A 153 -5.76 -5.09 -8.33
N PHE A 154 -6.06 -5.81 -7.25
CA PHE A 154 -6.40 -5.29 -5.95
C PHE A 154 -5.84 -6.21 -4.86
N GLN A 155 -5.26 -5.64 -3.82
CA GLN A 155 -4.83 -6.37 -2.64
C GLN A 155 -5.34 -5.66 -1.39
N HIS A 156 -5.81 -6.43 -0.43
CA HIS A 156 -6.00 -5.97 0.93
C HIS A 156 -4.81 -6.43 1.76
N ARG A 157 -4.24 -5.52 2.55
CA ARG A 157 -3.06 -5.78 3.37
C ARG A 157 -3.32 -5.40 4.80
N MET A 158 -2.77 -6.19 5.71
CA MET A 158 -2.81 -5.96 7.16
C MET A 158 -1.40 -5.71 7.68
N GLY A 159 -1.25 -4.68 8.50
CA GLY A 159 -0.03 -4.29 9.18
C GLY A 159 -0.11 -4.64 10.66
N TYR A 160 1.03 -4.99 11.23
CA TYR A 160 1.20 -5.35 12.63
C TYR A 160 2.43 -4.63 13.17
N GLU A 161 2.24 -3.88 14.25
CA GLU A 161 3.35 -3.17 14.89
C GLU A 161 4.30 -4.18 15.56
N PRO A 162 5.63 -4.02 15.44
CA PRO A 162 6.58 -4.98 15.99
C PRO A 162 6.54 -5.06 17.52
N ASP A 163 6.19 -3.94 18.16
CA ASP A 163 6.20 -3.76 19.62
C ASP A 163 4.83 -4.01 20.25
N ASP A 164 3.74 -4.04 19.45
CA ASP A 164 2.39 -4.37 19.89
C ASP A 164 1.66 -5.22 18.82
N PRO A 165 1.71 -6.56 18.94
CA PRO A 165 1.08 -7.45 17.96
C PRO A 165 -0.45 -7.42 17.98
N ASP A 166 -1.06 -6.84 19.02
CA ASP A 166 -2.52 -6.66 19.09
C ASP A 166 -2.98 -5.41 18.33
N GLU A 167 -2.06 -4.48 18.04
CA GLU A 167 -2.31 -3.33 17.17
C GLU A 167 -2.15 -3.72 15.70
N GLN A 168 -3.29 -3.74 15.00
CA GLN A 168 -3.35 -4.02 13.57
C GLN A 168 -4.04 -2.89 12.81
N PHE A 169 -3.59 -2.63 11.60
CA PHE A 169 -4.19 -1.68 10.68
C PHE A 169 -4.28 -2.27 9.27
N GLY A 170 -5.27 -1.85 8.50
CA GLY A 170 -5.51 -2.35 7.14
C GLY A 170 -5.42 -1.23 6.10
N TRP A 171 -4.98 -1.58 4.90
CA TRP A 171 -5.02 -0.71 3.73
C TRP A 171 -5.29 -1.52 2.47
N ASP A 172 -5.72 -0.81 1.43
CA ASP A 172 -5.95 -1.39 0.11
C ASP A 172 -4.93 -0.88 -0.91
N GLU A 173 -4.50 -1.76 -1.81
CA GLU A 173 -3.59 -1.44 -2.90
C GLU A 173 -4.24 -1.81 -4.23
N TYR A 174 -4.41 -0.82 -5.10
CA TYR A 174 -4.91 -1.00 -6.46
C TYR A 174 -3.75 -1.01 -7.44
N LEU A 175 -3.57 -2.12 -8.14
CA LEU A 175 -2.60 -2.23 -9.23
C LEU A 175 -3.17 -1.59 -10.49
N LEU A 176 -2.56 -0.50 -10.92
CA LEU A 176 -2.94 0.27 -12.09
C LEU A 176 -2.01 -0.03 -13.26
N TYR A 177 -2.59 -0.25 -14.44
CA TYR A 177 -1.85 -0.55 -15.67
C TYR A 177 -2.04 0.52 -16.75
N ASN A 178 -0.95 0.82 -17.46
CA ASN A 178 -0.93 1.58 -18.69
C ASN A 178 0.09 0.96 -19.66
N GLN A 179 -0.31 0.72 -20.91
CA GLN A 179 0.53 0.06 -21.90
C GLN A 179 1.89 0.72 -22.13
N LYS A 180 1.98 2.06 -22.06
CA LYS A 180 3.21 2.82 -22.30
C LYS A 180 3.99 3.12 -21.02
N ARG A 181 3.30 3.24 -19.88
CA ARG A 181 3.89 3.67 -18.60
C ARG A 181 4.14 2.52 -17.61
N GLY A 182 3.67 1.32 -17.94
CA GLY A 182 3.79 0.13 -17.11
C GLY A 182 2.77 0.12 -15.97
N PHE A 183 3.24 -0.23 -14.78
CA PHE A 183 2.40 -0.37 -13.59
C PHE A 183 2.70 0.73 -12.56
N THR A 184 1.68 1.06 -11.76
CA THR A 184 1.78 1.91 -10.55
C THR A 184 0.73 1.44 -9.55
N PHE A 185 0.88 1.80 -8.28
CA PHE A 185 -0.02 1.43 -7.20
C PHE A 185 -0.73 2.67 -6.69
N LEU A 186 -2.05 2.61 -6.64
CA LEU A 186 -2.87 3.55 -5.89
C LEU A 186 -3.17 2.92 -4.54
N VAL A 187 -2.73 3.54 -3.47
CA VAL A 187 -2.87 3.04 -2.10
C VAL A 187 -3.96 3.83 -1.39
N ASP A 188 -4.86 3.12 -0.73
CA ASP A 188 -5.93 3.64 0.12
C ASP A 188 -5.65 3.22 1.56
N ALA A 189 -5.03 4.11 2.33
CA ALA A 189 -4.72 3.90 3.74
C ALA A 189 -5.54 4.86 4.61
N GLN A 190 -5.60 4.59 5.92
CA GLN A 190 -6.35 5.41 6.87
C GLN A 190 -5.86 6.86 6.90
N ASP A 191 -4.54 7.05 6.75
CA ASP A 191 -3.90 8.35 6.72
C ASP A 191 -4.07 9.06 5.37
N GLY A 192 -4.41 8.38 4.28
CA GLY A 192 -4.64 9.04 3.00
C GLY A 192 -4.52 8.16 1.77
N TRP A 193 -4.79 8.78 0.63
CA TRP A 193 -4.51 8.19 -0.67
C TRP A 193 -3.07 8.49 -1.07
N SER A 194 -2.43 7.57 -1.78
CA SER A 194 -1.16 7.85 -2.44
C SER A 194 -1.03 7.13 -3.76
N LEU A 195 -0.17 7.66 -4.64
CA LEU A 195 0.22 7.00 -5.87
C LEU A 195 1.72 6.74 -5.81
N VAL A 196 2.09 5.46 -5.82
CA VAL A 196 3.47 5.00 -5.68
C VAL A 196 3.86 4.08 -6.82
N LYS A 197 5.15 4.04 -7.14
CA LYS A 197 5.71 3.17 -8.16
C LYS A 197 7.02 2.56 -7.66
N PRO A 198 7.26 1.25 -7.89
CA PRO A 198 8.56 0.65 -7.65
C PRO A 198 9.67 1.40 -8.39
N VAL A 199 10.76 1.70 -7.69
CA VAL A 199 11.91 2.40 -8.24
C VAL A 199 13.03 1.41 -8.55
N THR A 200 13.71 1.65 -9.67
CA THR A 200 14.85 0.82 -10.11
C THR A 200 16.09 1.06 -9.26
N GLY A 201 16.30 2.29 -8.79
CA GLY A 201 17.45 2.63 -7.94
C GLY A 201 17.23 2.24 -6.49
N ALA A 202 18.33 2.07 -5.74
CA ALA A 202 18.28 1.88 -4.29
C ALA A 202 18.52 3.21 -3.57
N PRO A 203 17.57 3.68 -2.75
CA PRO A 203 17.80 4.78 -1.82
C PRO A 203 19.06 4.55 -0.96
N ALA A 204 19.75 5.63 -0.65
CA ALA A 204 20.82 5.61 0.34
C ALA A 204 20.17 5.48 1.73
N PHE A 205 20.20 4.26 2.27
CA PHE A 205 19.64 3.91 3.56
C PHE A 205 20.65 3.05 4.34
N LYS A 206 20.79 3.35 5.63
CA LYS A 206 21.57 2.54 6.56
C LYS A 206 20.59 1.81 7.49
N PRO A 207 20.71 0.48 7.67
CA PRO A 207 19.87 -0.25 8.62
C PRO A 207 19.87 0.42 10.00
N GLY A 208 18.67 0.60 10.58
CA GLY A 208 18.47 1.28 11.86
C GLY A 208 18.44 2.82 11.82
N SER A 209 18.61 3.44 10.65
CA SER A 209 18.50 4.90 10.51
C SER A 209 17.05 5.36 10.48
N ASP A 210 16.78 6.56 11.01
CA ASP A 210 15.48 7.25 10.97
C ASP A 210 15.21 7.97 9.63
N SER A 211 16.03 7.72 8.63
CA SER A 211 16.03 8.48 7.38
C SER A 211 16.68 7.73 6.24
N ALA A 212 16.17 8.01 5.05
CA ALA A 212 16.68 7.52 3.77
C ALA A 212 16.80 8.72 2.81
N SER A 213 17.74 8.65 1.87
CA SER A 213 17.89 9.67 0.83
C SER A 213 17.74 9.07 -0.56
N TYR A 214 16.91 9.69 -1.40
CA TYR A 214 16.66 9.26 -2.76
C TYR A 214 16.49 10.47 -3.67
N LEU A 215 17.14 10.47 -4.84
CA LEU A 215 17.11 11.57 -5.82
C LEU A 215 17.34 12.98 -5.21
N LYS A 216 18.30 13.09 -4.28
CA LYS A 216 18.66 14.32 -3.53
C LYS A 216 17.59 14.81 -2.53
N THR A 217 16.54 14.05 -2.30
CA THR A 217 15.54 14.30 -1.25
C THR A 217 15.83 13.42 -0.05
N THR A 218 15.81 14.00 1.15
CA THR A 218 15.87 13.24 2.40
C THR A 218 14.45 13.03 2.93
N TYR A 219 14.14 11.78 3.27
CA TYR A 219 12.87 11.33 3.81
C TYR A 219 13.07 10.89 5.26
N ARG A 220 12.10 11.20 6.13
CA ARG A 220 12.08 10.74 7.52
C ARG A 220 11.22 9.53 7.68
N LEU A 221 11.71 8.56 8.44
CA LEU A 221 10.96 7.36 8.82
C LEU A 221 9.67 7.77 9.54
N GLN A 222 8.56 7.24 9.09
CA GLN A 222 7.23 7.44 9.69
C GLN A 222 6.85 6.23 10.52
N SER A 223 7.03 5.03 9.97
CA SER A 223 6.63 3.77 10.60
C SER A 223 7.50 2.60 10.13
N SER A 224 7.50 1.52 10.91
CA SER A 224 8.17 0.26 10.59
C SER A 224 7.35 -0.89 11.14
N TYR A 225 6.83 -1.75 10.27
CA TYR A 225 5.81 -2.73 10.64
C TYR A 225 5.96 -4.01 9.82
N ARG A 226 5.35 -5.10 10.29
CA ARG A 226 5.17 -6.31 9.47
C ARG A 226 3.87 -6.20 8.71
N ALA A 227 3.86 -6.64 7.47
CA ALA A 227 2.65 -6.67 6.65
C ALA A 227 2.33 -8.10 6.20
N GLU A 228 1.04 -8.38 6.02
CA GLU A 228 0.53 -9.62 5.43
C GLU A 228 -0.50 -9.30 4.34
N THR A 229 -0.42 -9.97 3.20
CA THR A 229 -1.47 -9.91 2.16
C THR A 229 -2.65 -10.80 2.59
N SER A 230 -3.77 -10.20 2.97
CA SER A 230 -4.93 -10.91 3.49
C SER A 230 -5.96 -11.27 2.41
N TYR A 231 -6.05 -10.49 1.33
CA TYR A 231 -6.92 -10.78 0.19
C TYR A 231 -6.35 -10.23 -1.12
N VAL A 232 -6.65 -10.90 -2.23
CA VAL A 232 -6.20 -10.54 -3.57
C VAL A 232 -7.35 -10.68 -4.56
N ALA A 233 -7.45 -9.76 -5.53
CA ALA A 233 -8.33 -9.88 -6.69
C ALA A 233 -7.69 -9.31 -7.95
N GLY A 234 -7.94 -9.91 -9.12
CA GLY A 234 -7.46 -9.43 -10.42
C GLY A 234 -6.18 -10.10 -10.91
N GLU A 235 -5.45 -9.40 -11.78
CA GLU A 235 -4.26 -9.88 -12.49
C GLU A 235 -2.97 -9.19 -12.00
N PHE A 236 -1.91 -9.97 -11.81
CA PHE A 236 -0.63 -9.51 -11.25
C PHE A 236 0.54 -10.00 -12.11
N TYR A 237 1.52 -9.12 -12.35
CA TYR A 237 2.75 -9.46 -13.11
C TYR A 237 3.78 -10.24 -12.27
N TRP A 238 3.49 -10.48 -10.99
CA TRP A 238 4.24 -11.32 -10.08
C TRP A 238 3.33 -12.41 -9.49
N GLN A 239 3.95 -13.42 -8.89
CA GLN A 239 3.21 -14.47 -8.19
C GLN A 239 2.79 -13.93 -6.83
N VAL A 240 1.52 -13.56 -6.70
CA VAL A 240 0.95 -13.05 -5.45
C VAL A 240 0.33 -14.19 -4.65
N GLU A 241 0.54 -14.18 -3.34
CA GLU A 241 0.05 -15.21 -2.44
C GLU A 241 -0.64 -14.60 -1.21
N ARG A 242 -1.80 -15.15 -0.85
CA ARG A 242 -2.43 -14.84 0.44
C ARG A 242 -1.55 -15.37 1.56
N GLY A 243 -1.38 -14.58 2.62
CA GLY A 243 -0.47 -14.88 3.72
C GLY A 243 0.99 -14.52 3.45
N GLN A 244 1.30 -13.91 2.29
CA GLN A 244 2.65 -13.39 2.02
C GLN A 244 2.99 -12.32 3.06
N LYS A 245 4.13 -12.50 3.74
CA LYS A 245 4.61 -11.63 4.80
C LYS A 245 5.82 -10.83 4.35
N THR A 246 5.84 -9.55 4.72
CA THR A 246 6.95 -8.64 4.47
C THR A 246 7.22 -7.78 5.70
N PHE A 247 8.42 -7.20 5.74
CA PHE A 247 8.74 -6.12 6.67
C PHE A 247 8.78 -4.81 5.90
N ASN A 248 8.04 -3.82 6.37
CA ASN A 248 7.82 -2.57 5.64
C ASN A 248 8.38 -1.39 6.45
N ARG A 249 8.93 -0.41 5.73
CA ARG A 249 9.34 0.89 6.30
C ARG A 249 8.82 2.00 5.40
N ASP A 250 8.04 2.91 5.98
CA ASP A 250 7.52 4.07 5.25
C ASP A 250 8.24 5.34 5.67
N PHE A 251 8.62 6.14 4.68
CA PHE A 251 9.31 7.41 4.84
C PHE A 251 8.57 8.51 4.10
N ALA A 252 8.61 9.73 4.65
CA ALA A 252 7.96 10.90 4.05
C ALA A 252 8.87 12.14 4.04
N SER A 253 8.64 13.01 3.06
CA SER A 253 9.22 14.34 2.95
C SER A 253 8.15 15.29 2.39
N GLY A 254 7.39 15.94 3.27
CA GLY A 254 6.18 16.66 2.87
C GLY A 254 5.15 15.71 2.26
N SER A 255 4.73 15.97 1.01
CA SER A 255 3.82 15.08 0.27
C SER A 255 4.53 13.94 -0.47
N ALA A 256 5.87 13.94 -0.53
CA ALA A 256 6.63 12.90 -1.19
C ALA A 256 6.80 11.69 -0.27
N LEU A 257 6.63 10.49 -0.83
CA LEU A 257 6.70 9.22 -0.12
C LEU A 257 7.83 8.35 -0.68
N LEU A 258 8.40 7.56 0.21
CA LEU A 258 9.36 6.52 -0.09
C LEU A 258 9.08 5.34 0.83
N SER A 259 8.87 4.16 0.26
CA SER A 259 8.52 2.95 1.01
C SER A 259 9.50 1.84 0.67
N GLN A 260 9.92 1.09 1.68
CA GLN A 260 10.70 -0.13 1.54
C GLN A 260 9.81 -1.31 1.91
N GLU A 261 9.81 -2.34 1.07
CA GLU A 261 9.24 -3.65 1.38
C GLU A 261 10.35 -4.70 1.31
N GLU A 262 10.50 -5.46 2.40
CA GLU A 262 11.52 -6.49 2.58
C GLU A 262 10.85 -7.87 2.72
N ALA A 263 11.08 -8.71 1.71
CA ALA A 263 10.76 -10.12 1.68
C ALA A 263 12.04 -10.96 1.91
N PRO A 264 11.96 -12.29 2.14
CA PRO A 264 13.13 -13.10 2.48
C PRO A 264 14.31 -13.00 1.50
N ASN A 265 14.01 -12.84 0.19
CA ASN A 265 15.00 -12.84 -0.89
C ASN A 265 15.02 -11.53 -1.69
N GLU A 266 14.17 -10.55 -1.35
CA GLU A 266 13.97 -9.34 -2.17
C GLU A 266 13.69 -8.12 -1.29
N ILE A 267 14.31 -6.99 -1.64
CA ILE A 267 14.03 -5.67 -1.11
C ILE A 267 13.56 -4.80 -2.27
N THR A 268 12.30 -4.39 -2.21
CA THR A 268 11.70 -3.45 -3.16
C THR A 268 11.61 -2.08 -2.53
N TRP A 269 11.99 -1.05 -3.28
CA TRP A 269 11.72 0.33 -2.93
C TRP A 269 10.67 0.90 -3.87
N SER A 270 9.75 1.68 -3.33
CA SER A 270 8.74 2.42 -4.08
C SER A 270 8.79 3.89 -3.72
N SER A 271 8.56 4.77 -4.68
CA SER A 271 8.46 6.21 -4.46
C SER A 271 7.20 6.76 -5.08
N GLY A 272 6.67 7.82 -4.49
CA GLY A 272 5.43 8.43 -4.93
C GLY A 272 5.06 9.67 -4.15
N SER A 273 3.77 9.96 -4.13
CA SER A 273 3.24 11.12 -3.41
C SER A 273 1.83 10.89 -2.90
N LYS A 274 1.48 11.58 -1.81
CA LYS A 274 0.09 11.69 -1.33
C LYS A 274 -0.82 12.26 -2.42
N LEU A 275 -2.04 11.76 -2.47
CA LEU A 275 -3.11 12.19 -3.36
C LEU A 275 -4.33 12.63 -2.55
N ASP A 276 -5.07 13.58 -3.12
CA ASP A 276 -6.35 14.01 -2.58
C ASP A 276 -7.46 13.00 -2.94
N GLY A 277 -8.30 12.63 -1.98
CA GLY A 277 -9.37 11.66 -2.18
C GLY A 277 -10.43 12.10 -3.20
N ASP A 278 -10.76 13.40 -3.27
CA ASP A 278 -11.68 13.94 -4.28
C ASP A 278 -11.05 13.92 -5.68
N LEU A 279 -9.73 14.04 -5.78
CA LEU A 279 -9.02 13.81 -7.04
C LEU A 279 -9.16 12.35 -7.48
N VAL A 280 -8.98 11.38 -6.57
CA VAL A 280 -9.12 9.95 -6.88
C VAL A 280 -10.56 9.62 -7.30
N ALA A 281 -11.57 10.07 -6.54
CA ALA A 281 -12.97 9.84 -6.86
C ALA A 281 -13.31 10.37 -8.27
N ARG A 282 -12.88 11.60 -8.59
CA ARG A 282 -13.06 12.20 -9.93
C ARG A 282 -12.34 11.42 -11.02
N ALA A 283 -11.09 11.02 -10.77
CA ALA A 283 -10.26 10.32 -11.74
C ALA A 283 -10.94 9.04 -12.25
N PHE A 284 -11.64 8.32 -11.37
CA PHE A 284 -12.36 7.08 -11.71
C PHE A 284 -13.86 7.28 -11.93
N LYS A 285 -14.34 8.52 -12.07
CA LYS A 285 -15.75 8.87 -12.33
C LYS A 285 -16.71 8.38 -11.23
N LEU A 286 -16.27 8.49 -9.98
CA LEU A 286 -16.97 8.07 -8.77
C LEU A 286 -17.38 9.27 -7.89
N ASP A 287 -17.59 10.45 -8.48
CA ASP A 287 -18.01 11.68 -7.79
C ASP A 287 -19.23 11.49 -6.87
N GLY A 288 -20.21 10.70 -7.32
CA GLY A 288 -21.41 10.37 -6.53
C GLY A 288 -21.13 9.55 -5.27
N LYS A 289 -19.90 9.05 -5.10
CA LYS A 289 -19.40 8.29 -3.94
C LYS A 289 -18.22 8.96 -3.25
N LYS A 290 -17.96 10.24 -3.50
CA LYS A 290 -16.78 10.97 -2.97
C LYS A 290 -16.58 10.84 -1.46
N ASP A 291 -17.66 10.70 -0.69
CA ASP A 291 -17.57 10.57 0.77
C ASP A 291 -16.85 9.28 1.19
N LEU A 292 -16.86 8.23 0.35
CA LEU A 292 -16.11 6.99 0.58
C LEU A 292 -14.59 7.16 0.37
N PHE A 293 -14.16 8.24 -0.28
CA PHE A 293 -12.74 8.53 -0.57
C PHE A 293 -12.09 9.45 0.48
N LYS A 294 -12.85 9.93 1.47
CA LYS A 294 -12.31 10.80 2.53
C LYS A 294 -11.46 10.01 3.53
N ARG A 295 -10.25 10.51 3.81
CA ARG A 295 -9.28 9.99 4.79
C ARG A 295 -8.73 11.13 5.64
N GLU A 296 -8.06 10.84 6.75
CA GLU A 296 -7.73 11.84 7.77
C GLU A 296 -6.78 12.96 7.28
N ASP A 297 -5.88 12.70 6.29
CA ASP A 297 -4.99 13.74 5.74
C ASP A 297 -5.53 14.50 4.51
N ALA A 298 -6.81 14.40 4.16
CA ALA A 298 -7.42 15.30 3.17
C ALA A 298 -7.62 16.74 3.68
N LYS A 299 -6.81 17.18 4.65
CA LYS A 299 -6.65 18.60 4.98
C LYS A 299 -5.33 19.06 4.40
N PRO A 300 -5.31 19.95 3.40
CA PRO A 300 -4.07 20.60 3.03
C PRO A 300 -3.48 21.30 4.25
N LEU A 301 -2.18 21.11 4.48
CA LEU A 301 -1.35 21.85 5.45
C LEU A 301 -1.34 23.39 5.22
N SER A 302 -2.25 23.92 4.40
CA SER A 302 -2.47 25.34 4.13
C SER A 302 -3.92 25.80 4.39
N SER A 303 -4.76 25.01 5.06
CA SER A 303 -6.06 25.49 5.55
C SER A 303 -6.32 25.08 7.00
N ALA A 304 -5.35 25.39 7.86
CA ALA A 304 -5.75 25.91 9.15
C ALA A 304 -6.47 27.24 8.89
N SER A 305 -7.79 27.20 8.76
CA SER A 305 -8.61 28.33 9.19
C SER A 305 -8.23 28.55 10.64
N GLY A 306 -7.23 29.40 10.89
CA GLY A 306 -6.86 29.82 12.22
C GLY A 306 -8.15 30.23 12.89
N MET A 307 -8.48 29.56 13.99
CA MET A 307 -9.58 29.96 14.84
C MET A 307 -9.27 31.41 15.24
N GLY A 308 -9.92 32.35 14.55
CA GLY A 308 -9.50 33.75 14.57
C GLY A 308 -9.41 34.21 16.01
N CYS A 309 -8.44 35.07 16.32
CA CYS A 309 -8.30 35.63 17.67
C CYS A 309 -9.64 36.14 18.21
N VAL A 310 -10.53 36.61 17.34
CA VAL A 310 -11.92 37.00 17.65
C VAL A 310 -12.75 35.84 18.23
N THR A 311 -12.72 34.64 17.65
CA THR A 311 -13.49 33.48 18.16
C THR A 311 -12.96 33.02 19.51
N ILE A 312 -11.64 33.02 19.71
CA ILE A 312 -11.01 32.70 20.99
C ILE A 312 -11.36 33.77 22.04
N ILE A 313 -11.29 35.06 21.68
CA ILE A 313 -11.68 36.17 22.56
C ILE A 313 -13.16 36.08 22.95
N VAL A 314 -14.05 35.74 22.02
CA VAL A 314 -15.49 35.57 22.30
C VAL A 314 -15.74 34.40 23.24
N ILE A 315 -15.07 33.26 23.04
CA ILE A 315 -15.19 32.10 23.93
C ILE A 315 -14.66 32.43 25.33
N VAL A 316 -13.51 33.10 25.43
CA VAL A 316 -12.96 33.54 26.73
C VAL A 316 -13.89 34.54 27.42
N LEU A 317 -14.48 35.50 26.69
CA LEU A 317 -15.44 36.45 27.26
C LEU A 317 -16.72 35.76 27.72
N LEU A 318 -17.22 34.75 27.01
CA LEU A 318 -18.39 33.97 27.42
C LEU A 318 -18.10 33.14 28.68
N ILE A 319 -16.91 32.55 28.78
CA ILE A 319 -16.48 31.81 29.99
C ILE A 319 -16.33 32.77 31.17
N LEU A 320 -15.71 33.94 30.98
CA LEU A 320 -15.57 34.96 32.04
C LEU A 320 -16.93 35.52 32.48
N LEU A 321 -17.85 35.75 31.55
CA LEU A 321 -19.23 36.15 31.85
C LEU A 321 -19.95 35.08 32.66
N PHE A 322 -19.82 33.81 32.26
CA PHE A 322 -20.43 32.67 32.97
C PHE A 322 -19.87 32.53 34.40
N LEU A 323 -18.55 32.64 34.56
CA LEU A 323 -17.90 32.64 35.89
C LEU A 323 -18.32 33.84 36.74
N PHE A 324 -18.48 35.02 36.14
CA PHE A 324 -18.98 36.21 36.83
C PHE A 324 -20.43 36.07 37.28
N LEU A 325 -21.29 35.45 36.46
CA LEU A 325 -22.69 35.16 36.83
C LEU A 325 -22.76 34.14 37.97
N ILE A 326 -21.93 33.10 37.97
CA ILE A 326 -21.82 32.15 39.09
C ILE A 326 -21.31 32.84 40.36
N GLY A 327 -20.31 33.72 40.25
CA GLY A 327 -19.79 34.50 41.38
C GLY A 327 -20.79 35.52 41.97
N ARG A 328 -21.77 35.96 41.17
CA ARG A 328 -22.90 36.81 41.61
C ARG A 328 -24.03 35.99 42.26
N CYS A 329 -24.09 34.68 42.00
CA CYS A 329 -25.02 33.76 42.66
C CYS A 329 -24.50 33.24 44.02
N SER A 330 -23.29 33.62 44.46
CA SER A 330 -22.69 33.13 45.70
C SER A 330 -22.51 34.17 46.82
N SER A 331 -23.13 35.35 46.74
CA SER A 331 -23.11 36.35 47.81
C SER A 331 -24.48 36.50 48.49
N CYS A 332 -24.89 35.52 49.31
CA CYS A 332 -26.00 35.71 50.26
C CYS A 332 -25.50 36.65 51.36
N ASN A 333 -26.20 37.77 51.62
CA ASN A 333 -25.82 38.69 52.71
C ASN A 333 -26.60 38.31 53.99
N PRO A 334 -25.96 37.66 54.98
CA PRO A 334 -26.68 37.10 56.14
C PRO A 334 -27.24 38.15 57.10
N ASN A 335 -26.94 39.45 56.90
CA ASN A 335 -27.49 40.54 57.71
C ASN A 335 -28.84 41.06 57.18
N VAL A 336 -29.29 40.62 56.00
CA VAL A 336 -30.58 41.02 55.38
C VAL A 336 -31.35 39.87 54.74
N GLU A 337 -30.73 38.70 54.50
CA GLU A 337 -31.35 37.55 53.82
C GLU A 337 -31.35 36.28 54.71
N ASN A 338 -32.47 35.54 54.73
CA ASN A 338 -32.57 34.26 55.44
C ASN A 338 -32.06 33.11 54.55
N CYS A 339 -30.80 32.74 54.70
CA CYS A 339 -30.15 31.69 53.90
C CYS A 339 -30.43 30.26 54.42
N SER A 340 -31.61 29.99 54.99
CA SER A 340 -32.00 28.65 55.48
C SER A 340 -33.19 28.05 54.70
N SER A 341 -32.99 26.81 54.21
CA SER A 341 -33.94 25.84 53.59
C SER A 341 -34.36 26.09 52.12
N SER A 342 -34.67 25.12 51.26
CA SER A 342 -34.28 23.72 50.96
C SER A 342 -35.23 23.22 49.84
N SER A 343 -34.77 22.53 48.79
CA SER A 343 -35.67 21.64 48.03
C SER A 343 -34.92 20.45 47.47
N SER A 344 -35.09 19.34 48.18
CA SER A 344 -34.76 17.98 47.80
C SER A 344 -35.60 17.49 46.60
N SER A 345 -34.96 16.97 45.57
CA SER A 345 -35.58 16.04 44.62
C SER A 345 -34.94 14.66 44.79
N ARG A 346 -35.75 13.74 45.31
CA ARG A 346 -35.41 12.33 45.57
C ARG A 346 -35.86 11.53 44.34
N SER A 347 -35.02 10.61 43.83
CA SER A 347 -35.51 9.45 43.08
C SER A 347 -34.64 8.23 43.39
N SER A 348 -35.30 7.08 43.38
CA SER A 348 -35.05 5.83 44.10
C SER A 348 -33.79 5.05 43.71
N GLY A 349 -33.01 4.64 44.71
CA GLY A 349 -32.09 3.51 44.64
C GLY A 349 -32.39 2.53 45.79
N GLY A 350 -32.68 1.26 45.47
CA GLY A 350 -32.80 0.15 46.42
C GLY A 350 -31.81 -0.95 46.02
N SER A 351 -30.78 -1.16 46.87
CA SER A 351 -30.48 -2.36 47.68
C SER A 351 -29.96 -3.57 46.88
N PHE A 352 -28.76 -4.12 47.15
CA PHE A 352 -28.46 -4.93 48.34
C PHE A 352 -26.94 -5.13 48.57
N GLY A 353 -26.50 -5.08 49.85
CA GLY A 353 -25.36 -5.79 50.50
C GLY A 353 -23.93 -5.60 49.93
N GLY A 354 -22.85 -5.35 50.69
CA GLY A 354 -22.53 -5.63 52.09
C GLY A 354 -21.17 -6.34 52.16
N PHE A 355 -20.33 -5.99 53.15
CA PHE A 355 -18.93 -6.39 53.46
C PHE A 355 -17.82 -5.52 52.80
N SER A 356 -16.87 -4.84 53.47
CA SER A 356 -16.30 -4.69 54.84
C SER A 356 -14.78 -4.98 54.80
N GLY A 357 -13.99 -4.07 55.40
CA GLY A 357 -12.54 -4.14 55.64
C GLY A 357 -11.70 -3.41 54.59
N GLY A 358 -11.07 -2.26 54.82
CA GLY A 358 -10.12 -1.96 55.90
C GLY A 358 -8.87 -2.83 55.68
N GLY A 359 -7.68 -2.37 55.32
CA GLY A 359 -7.00 -1.11 55.60
C GLY A 359 -5.62 -1.47 56.18
N GLY A 360 -4.55 -0.99 55.55
CA GLY A 360 -3.30 -0.54 56.18
C GLY A 360 -2.40 -1.52 56.97
N HIS A 361 -1.18 -1.66 56.45
CA HIS A 361 0.11 -1.66 57.16
C HIS A 361 0.42 -2.72 58.24
N LYS A 362 1.31 -3.64 57.88
CA LYS A 362 2.72 -3.64 58.30
C LYS A 362 3.58 -4.34 57.26
#